data_AF-A0A1F8BBT2-F1
#
_entry.id   AF-A0A1F8BBT2-F1
#
_cell.length_a   1.000
_cell.length_b   1.000
_cell.length_c   1.000
_cell.angle_alpha   90.00
_cell.angle_beta   90.00
_cell.angle_gamma   90.00
#
_symmetry.space_group_name_H-M   'P 1'
#
loop_
_entity.id
_entity.type
_entity.pdbx_description
1 polymer ?
#
loop_
_entity_poly.entity_id
_entity_poly.type
_entity_poly.pdbx_seq_one_letter_code
_entity_poly.pdbx_strand_id
1 'polypeptide(L)' 'MQAVKLFFLLYVVVVAIIYSMARRTGPPWMLPGDFYRVHGPNRIYLPFGTSLIINIILFIILYSFIR' A
#
# COMPACT_ATOMS: atom_id res chain seq x y z
N MET A 1 15.19 16.01 -9.47
CA MET A 1 13.85 16.54 -9.09
C MET A 1 12.68 15.76 -9.72
N GLN A 2 12.76 15.26 -10.97
CA GLN A 2 11.66 14.51 -11.59
C GLN A 2 11.36 13.16 -10.91
N ALA A 3 12.38 12.39 -10.52
CA ALA A 3 12.20 11.09 -9.87
C ALA A 3 11.44 11.17 -8.53
N VAL A 4 11.71 12.20 -7.72
CA VAL A 4 11.00 12.42 -6.44
C VAL A 4 9.52 12.72 -6.67
N LYS A 5 9.19 13.54 -7.69
CA LYS A 5 7.79 13.80 -8.06
C LYS A 5 7.09 12.53 -8.55
N LEU A 6 7.79 11.69 -9.32
CA LEU A 6 7.27 10.40 -9.78
C LEU A 6 7.00 9.44 -8.61
N PHE A 7 7.88 9.41 -7.61
CA PHE A 7 7.67 8.61 -6.39
C PHE A 7 6.39 9.00 -5.67
N PHE A 8 6.20 10.29 -5.38
CA PHE A 8 5.00 10.74 -4.67
C PHE A 8 3.74 10.49 -5.48
N LEU A 9 3.79 10.65 -6.80
CA LEU A 9 2.66 10.33 -7.68
C LEU A 9 2.30 8.84 -7.62
N LEU A 10 3.28 7.94 -7.76
CA LEU A 10 3.06 6.51 -7.67
C LEU A 10 2.58 6.09 -6.27
N TYR A 11 3.16 6.66 -5.22
CA TYR A 11 2.74 6.41 -3.84
C TYR A 11 1.27 6.79 -3.62
N VAL A 12 0.85 7.98 -4.07
CA VAL A 12 -0.54 8.44 -3.96
C VAL A 12 -1.50 7.53 -4.73
N VAL A 13 -1.14 7.12 -5.96
CA VAL A 13 -1.95 6.21 -6.78
C VAL A 13 -2.14 4.87 -6.08
N VAL A 14 -1.06 4.30 -5.54
CA VAL A 14 -1.12 3.01 -4.84
C VAL A 14 -1.96 3.09 -3.56
N VAL A 15 -1.78 4.13 -2.74
CA VAL A 15 -2.60 4.36 -1.54
C VAL A 15 -4.08 4.50 -1.90
N ALA A 16 -4.40 5.24 -2.97
CA ALA A 16 -5.76 5.40 -3.45
C ALA A 16 -6.39 4.08 -3.89
N ILE A 17 -5.65 3.23 -4.60
CA ILE A 17 -6.11 1.89 -5.00
C ILE A 17 -6.42 1.05 -3.76
N ILE A 18 -5.49 0.96 -2.80
CA ILE A 18 -5.68 0.16 -1.58
C ILE A 18 -6.88 0.64 -0.78
N TYR A 19 -7.03 1.95 -0.63
CA TYR A 19 -8.18 2.54 0.05
C TYR A 19 -9.51 2.21 -0.65
N SER A 20 -9.53 2.28 -2.00
CA SER A 20 -10.71 1.90 -2.78
C SER A 20 -11.07 0.42 -2.66
N MET A 21 -10.06 -0.46 -2.58
CA MET A 21 -10.25 -1.89 -2.40
C MET A 21 -10.73 -2.22 -0.98
N ALA A 22 -10.18 -1.55 0.03
CA ALA A 22 -10.59 -1.71 1.43
C ALA A 22 -12.04 -1.27 1.69
N ARG A 23 -12.60 -0.36 0.88
CA ARG A 23 -14.02 0.07 0.97
C ARG A 23 -15.01 -0.97 0.44
N ARG A 24 -14.58 -1.99 -0.31
CA ARG A 24 -15.50 -3.01 -0.84
C ARG A 24 -15.95 -3.96 0.27
N THR A 25 -17.24 -4.25 0.33
CA THR A 25 -17.84 -5.22 1.25
C THR A 25 -17.44 -6.63 0.83
N GLY A 26 -16.44 -7.20 1.51
CA GLY A 26 -15.95 -8.56 1.30
C GLY A 26 -14.90 -8.94 2.35
N PRO A 27 -14.37 -10.17 2.33
CA PRO A 27 -13.18 -10.49 3.10
C PRO A 27 -12.07 -9.51 2.69
N PRO A 28 -11.44 -8.83 3.65
CA PRO A 28 -10.40 -7.85 3.34
C PRO A 28 -9.27 -8.53 2.57
N TRP A 29 -8.80 -7.86 1.53
CA TRP A 29 -7.63 -8.30 0.81
C TRP A 29 -6.40 -7.98 1.68
N MET A 30 -5.78 -9.01 2.24
CA MET A 30 -4.62 -8.87 3.11
C MET A 30 -3.38 -9.42 2.43
N LEU A 31 -2.29 -8.67 2.50
CA LEU A 31 -0.98 -9.19 2.14
C LEU A 31 -0.29 -9.84 3.35
N PRO A 32 0.66 -10.76 3.14
CA PRO A 32 1.44 -11.33 4.22
C PRO A 32 2.10 -10.23 5.05
N GLY A 33 1.95 -10.30 6.38
CA GLY A 33 2.47 -9.30 7.31
C GLY A 33 1.53 -8.14 7.60
N ASP A 34 0.35 -8.08 6.97
CA ASP A 34 -0.71 -7.17 7.42
C ASP A 34 -1.37 -7.67 8.71
N PHE A 35 -1.71 -6.74 9.60
CA PHE A 35 -2.45 -7.06 10.80
C PHE A 35 -3.92 -6.68 10.59
N TYR A 36 -4.80 -7.67 10.70
CA TYR A 36 -6.24 -7.46 10.65
C TYR A 36 -6.92 -8.16 11.81
N ARG A 37 -7.77 -7.42 12.52
CA ARG A 37 -8.56 -7.94 13.63
C ARG A 37 -10.01 -7.48 13.49
N VAL A 38 -10.93 -8.44 13.56
CA VAL A 38 -12.38 -8.18 13.61
C VAL A 38 -12.87 -8.43 15.02
N HIS A 39 -13.61 -7.48 15.58
CA HIS A 39 -14.32 -7.66 16.83
C HIS A 39 -15.73 -7.05 16.70
N GLY A 40 -16.72 -7.91 16.42
CA GLY A 40 -18.09 -7.49 16.15
C GLY A 40 -18.18 -6.56 14.93
N PRO A 41 -18.79 -5.36 15.04
CA PRO A 41 -18.84 -4.39 13.95
C PRO A 41 -17.50 -3.68 13.71
N ASN A 42 -16.57 -3.72 14.68
CA ASN A 42 -15.31 -3.00 14.59
C ASN A 42 -14.27 -3.82 13.83
N ARG A 43 -13.61 -3.16 12.87
CA ARG A 43 -12.54 -3.73 12.04
C ARG A 43 -11.31 -2.85 12.21
N ILE A 44 -10.22 -3.43 12.69
CA ILE A 44 -8.92 -2.77 12.77
C ILE A 44 -8.03 -3.41 11.69
N TYR A 45 -7.56 -2.59 10.77
CA TYR A 45 -6.62 -2.99 9.72
C TYR A 45 -5.38 -2.11 9.80
N LEU A 46 -4.21 -2.74 9.98
CA LEU A 46 -2.91 -2.10 9.96
C LEU A 46 -2.09 -2.70 8.79
N PRO A 47 -1.91 -1.96 7.69
CA PRO A 47 -1.31 -2.45 6.44
C PRO A 47 0.22 -2.48 6.50
N PHE A 48 0.83 -3.15 7.49
CA PHE A 48 2.30 -3.17 7.64
C PHE A 48 3.00 -3.87 6.47
N GLY A 49 2.57 -5.08 6.12
CA GLY A 49 3.13 -5.87 5.03
C GLY A 49 2.91 -5.21 3.67
N THR A 50 1.70 -4.72 3.45
CA THR A 50 1.32 -3.95 2.26
C THR A 50 2.20 -2.71 2.11
N SER A 51 2.37 -1.92 3.17
CA SER A 51 3.22 -0.71 3.12
C SER A 51 4.68 -1.04 2.83
N LEU A 52 5.21 -2.13 3.38
CA LEU A 52 6.57 -2.58 3.12
C LEU A 52 6.77 -2.99 1.66
N ILE A 53 5.88 -3.83 1.12
CA ILE A 53 5.93 -4.31 -0.27
C ILE A 53 5.90 -3.12 -1.24
N ILE A 54 5.02 -2.15 -1.00
CA ILE A 54 4.90 -0.95 -1.83
C ILE A 54 6.19 -0.14 -1.80
N ASN A 55 6.76 0.06 -0.61
CA ASN A 55 8.03 0.79 -0.49
C ASN A 55 9.17 0.07 -1.20
N ILE A 56 9.25 -1.26 -1.13
CA ILE A 56 10.27 -2.04 -1.86
C ILE A 56 10.09 -1.87 -3.37
N ILE A 57 8.86 -1.98 -3.89
CA ILE A 57 8.58 -1.82 -5.32
C ILE A 57 8.94 -0.40 -5.78
N LEU A 58 8.52 0.62 -5.04
CA LEU A 58 8.85 2.01 -5.33
C LEU A 58 10.35 2.27 -5.29
N PHE A 59 11.06 1.68 -4.32
CA PHE A 59 12.50 1.77 -4.22
C PHE A 59 13.19 1.15 -5.43
N ILE A 60 12.79 -0.06 -5.86
CA ILE A 60 13.36 -0.73 -7.05
C ILE A 60 13.12 0.12 -8.31
N ILE A 61 11.91 0.62 -8.49
CA ILE A 61 11.56 1.48 -9.63
C ILE A 61 12.46 2.72 -9.63
N LEU A 62 12.54 3.44 -8.51
CA LEU A 62 13.40 4.62 -8.41
C LEU A 62 14.88 4.31 -8.62
N TYR A 63 15.38 3.23 -8.04
CA TYR A 63 16.77 2.80 -8.17
C TYR A 63 17.12 2.53 -9.63
N SER A 64 16.18 1.98 -10.42
CA SER A 64 16.38 1.75 -11.86
C SER A 64 16.49 3.04 -12.69
N PHE A 65 16.02 4.18 -12.19
CA PHE A 65 16.16 5.49 -12.86
C PHE A 65 17.41 6.27 -12.44
N ILE A 66 18.06 5.86 -11.35
CA ILE A 66 19.29 6.49 -10.84
C ILE A 66 20.53 5.80 -11.42
N ARG A 67 20.41 4.50 -11.73
CA ARG A 67 21.45 3.70 -12.39
C ARG A 67 21.45 3.92 -13.90
#